data_AF-A0A2V8A4B9-F1
#
_entry.id   AF-A0A2V8A4B9-F1
#
_cell.length_a   1.000
_cell.length_b   1.000
_cell.length_c   1.000
_cell.angle_alpha   90.00
_cell.angle_beta   90.00
_cell.angle_gamma   90.00
#
_symmetry.space_group_name_H-M   'P 1'
#
loop_
_entity.id
_entity.type
_entity.pdbx_description
1 polymer ?
#
loop_
_entity_poly.entity_id
_entity_poly.type
_entity_poly.pdbx_seq_one_letter_code
_entity_poly.pdbx_strand_id
1 'polypeptide(L)'
;MTAWHAEWLRSVDRSIYMDGRPHPSPNAPHTWAGFSTGKWEGDVLTIRTTHLKEGYVRRNGLPRSDAATLTEHWMLRGDVLTVAAIVNDPVYLTEPFIRTTDYELDLHQWVPPYPCQVVEEVDRPRGVVPHSLPGTNNAVTDFANRCGLPVEATRGGAETMYPDFRAKIGAITSKCIAAQR
;
A
#
# COMPACT_ATOMS: atom_id res chain seq x y z
N MET A 1 8.70 15.22 24.67
CA MET A 1 8.79 14.90 23.23
C MET A 1 7.46 15.26 22.60
N THR A 2 7.44 16.12 21.58
CA THR A 2 6.18 16.66 20.99
C THR A 2 5.72 15.86 19.78
N ALA A 3 6.65 15.48 18.89
CA ALA A 3 6.35 14.68 17.71
C ALA A 3 7.56 13.84 17.29
N TRP A 4 7.29 12.70 16.66
CA TRP A 4 8.25 11.99 15.80
C TRP A 4 8.05 12.40 14.36
N HIS A 5 9.07 12.18 13.53
CA HIS A 5 9.02 12.42 12.09
C HIS A 5 9.40 11.14 11.37
N ALA A 6 8.65 10.84 10.31
CA ALA A 6 8.87 9.66 9.48
C ALA A 6 8.80 10.06 8.00
N GLU A 7 9.80 9.62 7.24
CA GLU A 7 9.88 9.83 5.80
C GLU A 7 10.19 8.50 5.10
N TRP A 8 9.70 8.34 3.88
CA TRP A 8 9.97 7.16 3.05
C TRP A 8 10.36 7.57 1.63
N LEU A 9 11.55 7.18 1.17
CA LEU A 9 12.03 7.29 -0.21
C LEU A 9 11.68 8.62 -0.93
N ARG A 10 11.75 9.77 -0.22
CA ARG A 10 11.38 11.14 -0.66
C ARG A 10 9.88 11.49 -0.60
N SER A 11 9.13 10.88 0.31
CA SER A 11 7.73 11.24 0.59
C SER A 11 7.63 12.52 1.43
N VAL A 12 6.40 12.93 1.75
CA VAL A 12 6.14 14.07 2.63
C VAL A 12 6.65 13.73 4.04
N ASP A 13 7.39 14.65 4.67
CA ASP A 13 7.74 14.55 6.09
C ASP A 13 6.46 14.43 6.92
N ARG A 14 6.27 13.28 7.56
CA ARG A 14 5.07 12.98 8.35
C ARG A 14 5.35 13.16 9.83
N SER A 15 4.77 14.20 10.40
CA SER A 15 4.76 14.41 11.86
C SER A 15 3.76 13.48 12.55
N ILE A 16 4.20 12.81 13.61
CA ILE A 16 3.42 11.94 14.49
C ILE A 16 3.41 12.57 15.87
N TYR A 17 2.30 13.22 16.23
CA TYR A 17 2.19 13.95 17.50
C TYR A 17 2.00 13.00 18.68
N MET A 18 2.78 13.19 19.74
CA MET A 18 2.84 12.29 20.90
C MET A 18 2.26 12.91 22.18
N ASP A 19 1.75 14.13 22.10
CA ASP A 19 1.28 14.93 23.23
C ASP A 19 -0.21 14.78 23.53
N GLY A 20 -0.89 13.80 22.92
CA GLY A 20 -2.29 13.52 23.15
C GLY A 20 -3.26 14.57 22.60
N ARG A 21 -2.80 15.47 21.71
CA ARG A 21 -3.67 16.46 21.08
C ARG A 21 -4.83 15.80 20.32
N PRO A 22 -6.01 16.44 20.29
CA PRO A 22 -7.14 15.90 19.55
C PRO A 22 -6.86 15.92 18.05
N HIS A 23 -7.49 14.99 17.33
CA HIS A 23 -7.53 15.06 15.87
C HIS A 23 -8.35 16.29 15.43
N PRO A 24 -8.03 16.89 14.27
CA PRO A 24 -8.79 18.00 13.71
C PRO A 24 -10.27 17.66 13.53
N SER A 25 -11.11 18.69 13.37
CA SER A 25 -12.52 18.50 13.06
C SER A 25 -12.68 17.83 11.69
N PRO A 26 -13.79 17.10 11.43
CA PRO A 26 -14.01 16.42 10.15
C PRO A 26 -13.96 17.31 8.91
N ASN A 27 -14.11 18.64 9.08
CA ASN A 27 -14.07 19.62 8.00
C ASN A 27 -12.68 20.24 7.80
N ALA A 28 -11.67 19.81 8.56
CA ALA A 28 -10.31 20.28 8.41
C ALA A 28 -9.72 19.81 7.06
N PRO A 29 -8.79 20.57 6.44
CA PRO A 29 -8.20 20.18 5.17
C PRO A 29 -7.48 18.83 5.23
N HIS A 30 -7.72 18.00 4.20
CA HIS A 30 -7.03 16.73 4.04
C HIS A 30 -5.69 16.93 3.33
N THR A 31 -4.66 16.20 3.76
CA THR A 31 -3.31 16.27 3.17
C THR A 31 -2.85 14.90 2.71
N TRP A 32 -1.75 14.84 1.95
CA TRP A 32 -1.16 13.56 1.53
C TRP A 32 -0.62 12.74 2.69
N ALA A 33 -0.09 13.39 3.74
CA ALA A 33 0.43 12.74 4.94
C ALA A 33 -0.64 12.53 6.04
N GLY A 34 -1.79 13.20 5.90
CA GLY A 34 -2.84 13.23 6.91
C GLY A 34 -2.42 13.92 8.20
N PHE A 35 -3.16 13.65 9.27
CA PHE A 35 -2.86 14.06 10.63
C PHE A 35 -2.68 12.83 11.51
N SER A 36 -1.48 12.68 12.09
CA SER A 36 -1.11 11.50 12.87
C SER A 36 -0.91 11.82 14.35
N THR A 37 -1.50 11.00 15.22
CA THR A 37 -1.17 10.96 16.65
C THR A 37 -0.64 9.59 17.01
N GLY A 38 0.31 9.53 17.94
CA GLY A 38 0.91 8.28 18.41
C GLY A 38 0.78 8.12 19.92
N LYS A 39 0.70 6.86 20.35
CA LYS A 39 0.78 6.46 21.76
C LYS A 39 1.59 5.18 21.88
N TRP A 40 2.27 5.03 23.01
CA TRP A 40 2.96 3.78 23.34
C TRP A 40 2.00 2.81 24.03
N GLU A 41 1.98 1.58 23.55
CA GLU A 41 1.26 0.45 24.12
C GLU A 41 2.28 -0.64 24.42
N GLY A 42 2.87 -0.58 25.62
CA GLY A 42 4.05 -1.38 25.95
C GLY A 42 5.26 -0.91 25.14
N ASP A 43 5.85 -1.82 24.36
CA ASP A 43 6.97 -1.60 23.45
C ASP A 43 6.54 -1.26 22.00
N VAL A 44 5.23 -1.13 21.76
CA VAL A 44 4.66 -0.85 20.44
C VAL A 44 4.25 0.62 20.33
N LEU A 45 4.69 1.31 19.29
CA LEU A 45 4.19 2.63 18.93
C LEU A 45 2.95 2.47 18.04
N THR A 46 1.78 2.77 18.59
CA THR A 46 0.51 2.75 17.87
C THR A 46 0.19 4.15 17.35
N ILE A 47 0.07 4.28 16.03
CA ILE A 47 -0.13 5.54 15.33
C ILE A 47 -1.51 5.52 14.67
N ARG A 48 -2.28 6.59 14.85
CA ARG A 48 -3.57 6.79 14.23
C ARG A 48 -3.50 7.99 13.29
N THR A 49 -3.86 7.79 12.02
CA THR A 49 -3.85 8.84 10.99
C THR A 49 -5.22 9.06 10.37
N THR A 50 -5.68 10.31 10.34
CA THR A 50 -6.94 10.76 9.67
C THR A 50 -6.65 11.90 8.69
N HIS A 51 -7.69 12.48 8.08
CA HIS A 51 -7.58 13.61 7.15
C HIS A 51 -6.64 13.32 5.96
N LEU A 52 -6.67 12.08 5.48
CA LEU A 52 -5.89 11.65 4.33
C LEU A 52 -6.62 12.11 3.06
N LYS A 53 -5.90 12.71 2.12
CA LYS A 53 -6.44 13.03 0.79
C LYS A 53 -6.68 11.75 0.00
N GLU A 54 -7.74 11.68 -0.79
CA GLU A 54 -8.02 10.56 -1.70
C GLU A 54 -6.78 10.11 -2.48
N GLY A 55 -6.63 8.80 -2.67
CA GLY A 55 -5.48 8.24 -3.37
C GLY A 55 -5.60 6.74 -3.55
N TYR A 56 -4.47 6.04 -3.48
CA TYR A 56 -4.41 4.59 -3.70
C TYR A 56 -3.67 3.90 -2.55
N VAL A 57 -4.18 2.75 -2.10
CA VAL A 57 -3.53 1.92 -1.06
C VAL A 57 -2.32 1.19 -1.63
N ARG A 58 -2.36 0.85 -2.91
CA ARG A 58 -1.32 0.12 -3.64
C ARG A 58 -1.16 0.67 -5.06
N ARG A 59 0.03 0.45 -5.64
CA ARG A 59 0.34 0.82 -7.03
C ARG A 59 -0.52 0.11 -8.09
N ASN A 60 -1.19 -0.99 -7.73
CA ASN A 60 -2.10 -1.71 -8.62
C ASN A 60 -3.48 -1.04 -8.77
N GLY A 61 -3.70 0.13 -8.15
CA GLY A 61 -4.88 0.96 -8.38
C GLY A 61 -6.04 0.74 -7.41
N LEU A 62 -5.84 0.04 -6.27
CA LEU A 62 -6.87 -0.04 -5.23
C LEU A 62 -7.11 1.36 -4.62
N PRO A 63 -8.26 2.00 -4.88
CA PRO A 63 -8.51 3.36 -4.43
C PRO A 63 -8.68 3.42 -2.91
N ARG A 64 -8.48 4.63 -2.39
CA ARG A 64 -8.66 5.01 -0.98
C ARG A 64 -9.38 6.35 -0.96
N SER A 65 -10.50 6.41 -0.26
CA SER A 65 -11.29 7.62 -0.07
C SER A 65 -10.61 8.57 0.93
N ASP A 66 -11.19 9.76 1.05
CA ASP A 66 -10.86 10.73 2.10
C ASP A 66 -11.44 10.34 3.47
N ALA A 67 -12.48 9.50 3.50
CA ALA A 67 -13.03 8.89 4.71
C ALA A 67 -12.14 7.78 5.30
N ALA A 68 -11.06 7.41 4.59
CA ALA A 68 -10.15 6.36 5.03
C ALA A 68 -9.38 6.74 6.30
N THR A 69 -9.13 5.72 7.11
CA THR A 69 -8.39 5.83 8.36
C THR A 69 -7.28 4.81 8.40
N LEU A 70 -6.11 5.23 8.89
CA LEU A 70 -4.94 4.36 9.03
C LEU A 70 -4.61 4.20 10.51
N THR A 71 -4.39 2.96 10.92
CA THR A 71 -3.77 2.61 12.20
C THR A 71 -2.50 1.83 11.91
N GLU A 72 -1.39 2.24 12.46
CA GLU A 72 -0.11 1.55 12.32
C GLU A 72 0.39 1.11 13.69
N HIS A 73 0.98 -0.08 13.74
CA HIS A 73 1.71 -0.59 14.90
C HIS A 73 3.17 -0.79 14.51
N TRP A 74 4.04 0.00 15.13
CA TRP A 74 5.48 -0.03 14.89
C TRP A 74 6.14 -0.79 16.03
N MET A 75 6.78 -1.91 15.69
CA MET A 75 7.44 -2.82 16.62
C MET A 75 8.91 -2.92 16.24
N LEU A 76 9.80 -2.39 17.07
CA LEU A 76 11.24 -2.48 16.86
C LEU A 76 11.81 -3.62 17.71
N ARG A 77 12.47 -4.59 17.09
CA ARG A 77 13.13 -5.72 17.76
C ARG A 77 14.57 -5.83 17.25
N GLY A 78 15.51 -5.36 18.07
CA GLY A 78 16.90 -5.21 17.65
C GLY A 78 16.98 -4.29 16.44
N ASP A 79 17.54 -4.80 15.35
CA ASP A 79 17.72 -4.08 14.09
C ASP A 79 16.54 -4.25 13.11
N VAL A 80 15.46 -4.93 13.50
CA VAL A 80 14.28 -5.15 12.65
C VAL A 80 13.09 -4.34 13.14
N LEU A 81 12.60 -3.45 12.27
CA LEU A 81 11.36 -2.71 12.44
C LEU A 81 10.23 -3.41 11.67
N THR A 82 9.24 -3.94 12.39
CA THR A 82 7.99 -4.42 11.82
C THR A 82 6.93 -3.32 11.90
N VAL A 83 6.37 -2.94 10.75
CA VAL A 83 5.24 -2.01 10.64
C VAL A 83 4.00 -2.76 10.18
N ALA A 84 3.01 -2.91 11.07
CA ALA A 84 1.69 -3.41 10.71
C ALA A 84 0.74 -2.23 10.43
N ALA A 85 0.36 -2.04 9.17
CA ALA A 85 -0.55 -0.99 8.73
C ALA A 85 -1.94 -1.55 8.47
N ILE A 86 -2.96 -0.92 9.05
CA ILE A 86 -4.37 -1.30 8.97
C ILE A 86 -5.15 -0.11 8.41
N VAL A 87 -5.70 -0.26 7.22
CA VAL A 87 -6.51 0.76 6.55
C VAL A 87 -7.97 0.37 6.64
N ASN A 88 -8.80 1.23 7.20
CA ASN A 88 -10.26 1.12 7.15
C ASN A 88 -10.81 2.19 6.23
N ASP A 89 -11.64 1.80 5.27
CA ASP A 89 -12.26 2.72 4.32
C ASP A 89 -13.67 2.23 3.97
N PRO A 90 -14.73 2.84 4.52
CA PRO A 90 -16.09 2.38 4.32
C PRO A 90 -16.62 2.58 2.88
N VAL A 91 -15.91 3.35 2.04
CA VAL A 91 -16.32 3.65 0.67
C VAL A 91 -15.85 2.55 -0.28
N TYR A 92 -14.59 2.12 -0.15
CA TYR A 92 -13.97 1.20 -1.11
C TYR A 92 -13.65 -0.18 -0.54
N LEU A 93 -13.60 -0.36 0.78
CA LEU A 93 -13.21 -1.61 1.41
C LEU A 93 -14.38 -2.21 2.19
N THR A 94 -14.65 -3.49 1.95
CA THR A 94 -15.65 -4.25 2.72
C THR A 94 -15.12 -4.67 4.10
N GLU A 95 -13.80 -4.75 4.24
CA GLU A 95 -13.09 -5.16 5.46
C GLU A 95 -11.76 -4.38 5.59
N PRO A 96 -11.17 -4.30 6.79
CA PRO A 96 -9.89 -3.62 6.98
C PRO A 96 -8.79 -4.24 6.11
N PHE A 97 -8.07 -3.41 5.35
CA PHE A 97 -6.91 -3.85 4.60
C PHE A 97 -5.68 -3.84 5.52
N ILE A 98 -5.06 -5.00 5.70
CA ILE A 98 -3.90 -5.18 6.59
C ILE A 98 -2.66 -5.52 5.78
N ARG A 99 -1.55 -4.81 6.05
CA ARG A 99 -0.24 -5.13 5.51
C ARG A 99 0.82 -4.99 6.57
N THR A 100 1.66 -6.01 6.70
CA THR A 100 2.88 -5.96 7.50
C THR A 100 4.07 -5.79 6.58
N THR A 101 4.97 -4.87 6.94
CA THR A 101 6.25 -4.66 6.26
C THR A 101 7.36 -4.70 7.30
N ASP A 102 8.40 -5.47 7.02
CA ASP A 102 9.61 -5.51 7.85
C ASP A 102 10.72 -4.69 7.18
N TYR A 103 11.45 -3.92 7.99
CA TYR A 103 12.63 -3.16 7.60
C TYR A 103 13.80 -3.61 8.48
N GLU A 104 14.95 -3.82 7.86
CA GLU A 104 16.21 -4.11 8.56
C GLU A 104 17.09 -2.86 8.54
N LEU A 105 17.72 -2.55 9.67
CA LEU A 105 18.63 -1.43 9.79
C LEU A 105 19.91 -1.71 9.01
N ASP A 106 20.21 -0.87 8.02
CA ASP A 106 21.48 -0.89 7.30
C ASP A 106 22.13 0.50 7.37
N LEU A 107 23.14 0.62 8.23
CA LEU A 107 23.92 1.86 8.42
C LEU A 107 24.87 2.14 7.25
N HIS A 108 25.07 1.18 6.35
CA HIS A 108 25.93 1.27 5.19
C HIS A 108 25.14 1.33 3.88
N GLN A 109 23.81 1.50 3.96
CA GLN A 109 22.96 1.55 2.79
C GLN A 109 23.37 2.71 1.88
N TRP A 110 23.84 2.36 0.68
CA TRP A 110 24.07 3.31 -0.38
C TRP A 110 22.84 3.37 -1.29
N VAL A 111 22.11 4.49 -1.23
CA VAL A 111 20.98 4.74 -2.13
C VAL A 111 21.53 5.39 -3.42
N PRO A 112 21.55 4.68 -4.56
CA PRO A 112 22.02 5.27 -5.81
C PRO A 112 21.14 6.45 -6.22
N PRO A 113 21.69 7.45 -6.93
CA PRO A 113 20.87 8.49 -7.52
C PRO A 113 19.86 7.87 -8.48
N TYR A 114 18.60 8.32 -8.39
CA TYR A 114 17.57 7.91 -9.33
C TYR A 114 17.97 8.36 -10.76
N PRO A 115 18.05 7.46 -11.75
CA PRO A 115 18.41 7.85 -13.10
C PRO A 115 17.30 8.72 -13.69
N CYS A 116 17.56 10.00 -13.90
CA CYS A 116 16.67 10.92 -14.61
C CYS A 116 16.72 10.67 -16.13
N GLN A 117 16.52 9.42 -16.54
CA GLN A 117 16.54 9.02 -17.94
C GLN A 117 15.12 8.85 -18.46
N VAL A 118 14.91 9.22 -19.73
CA VAL A 118 13.69 8.87 -20.43
C VAL A 118 13.72 7.37 -20.67
N VAL A 119 12.82 6.66 -19.99
CA VAL A 119 12.57 5.23 -20.22
C VAL A 119 11.26 5.10 -20.98
N GLU A 120 11.24 4.22 -21.97
CA GLU A 120 10.01 3.85 -22.65
C GLU A 120 9.27 2.83 -21.79
N GLU A 121 8.30 3.30 -20.99
CA GLU A 121 7.54 2.41 -20.09
C GLU A 121 6.60 1.46 -20.86
N VAL A 122 6.18 1.87 -22.07
CA VAL A 122 5.25 1.09 -22.88
C VAL A 122 5.64 1.21 -24.36
N ASP A 123 6.24 0.17 -24.90
CA ASP A 123 6.60 0.07 -26.33
C ASP A 123 5.32 0.05 -27.18
N ARG A 124 4.99 1.19 -27.80
CA ARG A 124 3.79 1.36 -28.62
C ARG A 124 4.01 2.39 -29.73
N PRO A 125 3.35 2.20 -30.89
CA PRO A 125 3.36 3.23 -31.93
C PRO A 125 2.80 4.57 -31.42
N ARG A 126 3.45 5.67 -31.82
CA ARG A 126 3.02 7.03 -31.49
C ARG A 126 1.56 7.27 -31.88
N GLY A 127 0.77 7.82 -30.95
CA GLY A 127 -0.64 8.16 -31.17
C GLY A 127 -1.63 7.04 -30.89
N VAL A 128 -1.17 5.83 -30.55
CA VAL A 128 -2.04 4.71 -30.17
C VAL A 128 -2.34 4.76 -28.67
N VAL A 129 -3.52 5.25 -28.33
CA VAL A 129 -4.06 5.19 -26.96
C VAL A 129 -4.85 3.88 -26.80
N PRO A 130 -4.44 2.95 -25.92
CA PRO A 130 -5.25 1.79 -25.60
C PRO A 130 -6.63 2.24 -25.10
N HIS A 131 -7.67 1.80 -25.78
CA HIS A 131 -9.04 1.91 -25.33
C HIS A 131 -9.68 0.54 -25.46
N SER A 132 -10.43 0.14 -24.44
CA SER A 132 -11.25 -1.06 -24.47
C SER A 132 -12.67 -0.63 -24.18
N LEU A 133 -13.61 -1.14 -24.97
CA LEU A 133 -15.02 -0.99 -24.66
C LEU A 133 -15.34 -1.74 -23.36
N PRO A 134 -16.41 -1.36 -22.63
CA PRO A 134 -16.84 -2.11 -21.46
C PRO A 134 -16.97 -3.61 -21.77
N GLY A 135 -16.28 -4.44 -20.99
CA GLY A 135 -16.29 -5.90 -21.14
C GLY A 135 -15.29 -6.48 -22.17
N THR A 136 -14.56 -5.67 -22.93
CA THR A 136 -13.60 -6.18 -23.95
C THR A 136 -12.14 -6.15 -23.51
N ASN A 137 -11.86 -5.66 -22.28
CA ASN A 137 -10.49 -5.55 -21.78
C ASN A 137 -9.98 -6.91 -21.24
N ASN A 138 -9.25 -7.64 -22.08
CA ASN A 138 -8.65 -8.92 -21.71
C ASN A 138 -7.39 -8.79 -20.82
N ALA A 139 -6.81 -7.59 -20.69
CA ALA A 139 -5.62 -7.39 -19.85
C ALA A 139 -5.93 -7.61 -18.36
N VAL A 140 -7.20 -7.49 -17.96
CA VAL A 140 -7.65 -7.65 -16.56
C VAL A 140 -7.51 -9.10 -16.09
N THR A 141 -7.60 -10.08 -16.98
CA THR A 141 -7.49 -11.51 -16.66
C THR A 141 -6.21 -12.16 -17.18
N ASP A 142 -5.40 -11.44 -17.97
CA ASP A 142 -4.18 -11.94 -18.60
C ASP A 142 -3.23 -12.60 -17.59
N PHE A 143 -2.89 -11.89 -16.52
CA PHE A 143 -1.97 -12.40 -15.51
C PHE A 143 -2.49 -13.67 -14.83
N ALA A 144 -3.78 -13.68 -14.46
CA ALA A 144 -4.42 -14.85 -13.84
C ALA A 144 -4.38 -16.07 -14.77
N ASN A 145 -4.82 -15.89 -16.02
CA ASN A 145 -4.85 -16.93 -17.04
C ASN A 145 -3.45 -17.45 -17.36
N ARG A 146 -2.48 -16.53 -17.52
CA ARG A 146 -1.08 -16.87 -17.78
C ARG A 146 -0.48 -17.69 -16.64
N CYS A 147 -0.81 -17.35 -15.40
CA CYS A 147 -0.27 -17.99 -14.21
C CYS A 147 -1.09 -19.17 -13.67
N GLY A 148 -2.22 -19.49 -14.28
CA GLY A 148 -3.13 -20.55 -13.80
C GLY A 148 -3.73 -20.23 -12.44
N LEU A 149 -3.87 -18.94 -12.12
CA LEU A 149 -4.43 -18.47 -10.86
C LEU A 149 -5.92 -18.15 -11.03
N PRO A 150 -6.73 -18.31 -9.97
CA PRO A 150 -8.08 -17.75 -9.95
C PRO A 150 -8.02 -16.23 -10.20
N VAL A 151 -8.95 -15.70 -11.00
CA VAL A 151 -8.99 -14.28 -11.35
C VAL A 151 -9.16 -13.43 -10.08
N GLU A 152 -9.96 -13.91 -9.14
CA GLU A 152 -10.21 -13.33 -7.82
C GLU A 152 -8.90 -13.15 -7.05
N ALA A 153 -8.00 -14.14 -7.11
CA ALA A 153 -6.69 -14.08 -6.45
C ALA A 153 -5.81 -12.93 -6.94
N THR A 154 -5.98 -12.52 -8.20
CA THR A 154 -5.20 -11.44 -8.84
C THR A 154 -5.86 -10.07 -8.73
N ARG A 155 -7.17 -10.04 -8.48
CA ARG A 155 -7.96 -8.81 -8.34
C ARG A 155 -8.09 -8.37 -6.89
N GLY A 156 -7.82 -9.26 -5.95
CA GLY A 156 -7.93 -9.02 -4.51
C GLY A 156 -9.37 -9.15 -4.01
N GLY A 157 -9.64 -8.56 -2.84
CA GLY A 157 -10.92 -8.67 -2.14
C GLY A 157 -10.74 -9.29 -0.77
N ALA A 158 -11.75 -9.15 0.10
CA ALA A 158 -11.70 -9.61 1.48
C ALA A 158 -11.36 -11.11 1.60
N GLU A 159 -11.99 -11.95 0.78
CA GLU A 159 -11.74 -13.41 0.80
C GLU A 159 -10.26 -13.76 0.60
N THR A 160 -9.52 -12.98 -0.20
CA THR A 160 -8.11 -13.24 -0.52
C THR A 160 -7.16 -12.99 0.67
N MET A 161 -7.63 -12.32 1.73
CA MET A 161 -6.85 -12.07 2.94
C MET A 161 -6.84 -13.28 3.90
N TYR A 162 -7.80 -14.19 3.78
CA TYR A 162 -7.95 -15.31 4.72
C TYR A 162 -7.09 -16.52 4.34
N PRO A 163 -6.52 -17.25 5.32
CA PRO A 163 -5.67 -18.42 5.05
C PRO A 163 -6.36 -19.49 4.20
N ASP A 164 -7.66 -19.68 4.37
CA ASP A 164 -8.45 -20.69 3.66
C ASP A 164 -8.50 -20.46 2.14
N PHE A 165 -8.32 -19.21 1.70
CA PHE A 165 -8.26 -18.90 0.27
C PHE A 165 -7.08 -19.59 -0.43
N ARG A 166 -6.02 -19.97 0.31
CA ARG A 166 -4.91 -20.76 -0.22
C ARG A 166 -5.37 -22.09 -0.82
N ALA A 167 -6.44 -22.69 -0.30
CA ALA A 167 -7.01 -23.92 -0.86
C ALA A 167 -7.63 -23.71 -2.26
N LYS A 168 -8.01 -22.47 -2.60
CA LYS A 168 -8.48 -22.10 -3.95
C LYS A 168 -7.31 -21.79 -4.91
N ILE A 169 -6.10 -21.57 -4.39
CA ILE A 169 -4.92 -21.27 -5.19
C ILE A 169 -4.29 -22.59 -5.65
N GLY A 170 -4.31 -22.83 -6.96
CA GLY A 170 -3.63 -23.95 -7.59
C GLY A 170 -2.11 -23.73 -7.72
N ALA A 171 -1.42 -24.69 -8.36
CA ALA A 171 -0.01 -24.54 -8.68
C ALA A 171 0.21 -23.50 -9.78
N ILE A 172 1.19 -22.60 -9.58
CA ILE A 172 1.59 -21.61 -10.59
C ILE A 172 2.15 -22.32 -11.82
N THR A 173 1.75 -21.86 -13.01
CA THR A 173 2.21 -22.45 -14.27
C THR A 173 3.70 -22.16 -14.54
N SER A 174 4.38 -23.07 -15.23
CA SER A 174 5.76 -22.86 -15.69
C SER A 174 5.92 -21.64 -16.62
N LYS A 175 4.88 -21.30 -17.39
CA LYS A 175 4.83 -20.08 -18.22
C LYS A 175 4.92 -18.80 -17.39
N CYS A 176 4.32 -18.76 -16.20
CA CYS A 176 4.39 -17.61 -15.31
C CYS A 176 5.81 -17.40 -14.79
N ILE A 177 6.47 -18.49 -14.37
CA ILE A 177 7.83 -18.48 -13.80
C ILE A 177 8.84 -18.00 -14.85
N ALA A 178 8.68 -18.43 -16.10
CA ALA A 178 9.57 -18.02 -17.20
C ALA A 178 9.45 -16.52 -17.57
N ALA A 179 8.30 -15.90 -17.34
CA ALA A 179 8.04 -14.49 -17.69
C ALA A 179 8.58 -13.47 -16.66
N GLN A 180 9.13 -13.94 -15.53
CA GLN A 180 9.75 -13.10 -14.49
C GLN A 180 11.28 -13.01 -14.62
N ARG A 181 11.86 -13.68 -15.61
CA ARG A 181 13.28 -13.60 -15.98
C ARG A 181 13.45 -12.70 -17.19
#